data_AF-A0AAE0KSK6-F1
#
_entry.id   AF-A0AAE0KSK6-F1
#
_cell.length_a   1.000
_cell.length_b   1.000
_cell.length_c   1.000
_cell.angle_alpha   90.00
_cell.angle_beta   90.00
_cell.angle_gamma   90.00
#
_symmetry.space_group_name_H-M   'P 1'
#
loop_
_entity.id
_entity.type
_entity.pdbx_description
1 polymer ?
#
loop_
_entity_poly.entity_id
_entity_poly.type
_entity_poly.pdbx_seq_one_letter_code
_entity_poly.pdbx_strand_id
1 'polypeptide(L)'
;MNHLQRQGQMSPWDLAGESAFVERTDLCSRDSFEELPNHQDVCEHVLGGLSFALADTMSLEGFTTGFGHPIWKESHQAEEVTATGVRRALNAGATLLGKTVVGEFSYSLKSENPHYPMLPNPCPGFQDRSIGGSCSGGALAVATR
;
A
#
# COMPACT_ATOMS: atom_id res chain seq x y z
N MET A 1 8.81 -24.13 34.02
CA MET A 1 8.24 -25.09 33.05
C MET A 1 6.72 -24.97 33.16
N ASN A 2 5.93 -24.40 32.25
CA ASN A 2 6.09 -24.08 30.84
C ASN A 2 5.38 -22.74 30.54
N HIS A 3 6.13 -21.76 30.01
CA HIS A 3 5.54 -20.64 29.27
C HIS A 3 5.47 -21.08 27.82
N LEU A 4 4.35 -21.69 27.41
CA LEU A 4 4.07 -21.90 25.99
C LEU A 4 3.59 -20.56 25.42
N GLN A 5 4.44 -19.97 24.58
CA GLN A 5 4.15 -18.83 23.73
C GLN A 5 2.84 -19.08 22.98
N ARG A 6 1.83 -18.23 23.19
CA ARG A 6 0.79 -18.02 22.19
C ARG A 6 1.45 -17.24 21.05
N GLN A 7 1.98 -17.93 20.06
CA GLN A 7 2.06 -17.33 18.74
C GLN A 7 0.61 -17.10 18.31
N GLY A 8 0.16 -15.85 18.34
CA GLY A 8 -1.19 -15.49 17.96
C GLY A 8 -1.41 -15.88 16.51
N GLN A 9 -2.26 -16.87 16.27
CA GLN A 9 -2.70 -17.22 14.93
C GLN A 9 -3.42 -16.00 14.35
N MET A 10 -2.85 -15.40 13.31
CA MET A 10 -3.42 -14.24 12.63
C MET A 10 -4.85 -14.56 12.18
N SER A 11 -5.76 -13.59 12.33
CA SER A 11 -7.12 -13.79 11.84
C SER A 11 -7.10 -13.93 10.31
N PRO A 12 -8.08 -14.62 9.71
CA PRO A 12 -8.21 -14.66 8.26
C PRO A 12 -8.30 -13.27 7.61
N TRP A 13 -8.74 -12.26 8.37
CA TRP A 13 -8.82 -10.87 7.93
C TRP A 13 -7.48 -10.15 7.96
N ASP A 14 -6.62 -10.45 8.93
CA ASP A 14 -5.25 -9.96 8.93
C ASP A 14 -4.49 -10.52 7.72
N LEU A 15 -4.70 -11.80 7.39
CA LEU A 15 -4.10 -12.44 6.21
C LEU A 15 -4.63 -11.86 4.89
N ALA A 16 -5.92 -11.51 4.83
CA ALA A 16 -6.50 -10.81 3.68
C ALA A 16 -5.96 -9.38 3.56
N GLY A 17 -5.72 -8.70 4.67
CA GLY A 17 -5.04 -7.40 4.69
C GLY A 17 -3.61 -7.48 4.17
N GLU A 18 -2.88 -8.55 4.52
CA GLU A 18 -1.51 -8.76 4.00
C GLU A 18 -1.49 -9.06 2.49
N SER A 19 -2.48 -9.78 1.95
CA SER A 19 -2.53 -10.09 0.51
C SER A 19 -2.77 -8.86 -0.37
N ALA A 20 -3.19 -7.74 0.21
CA ALA A 20 -3.34 -6.46 -0.48
C ALA A 20 -2.01 -5.86 -0.98
N PHE A 21 -0.87 -6.28 -0.41
CA PHE A 21 0.44 -5.67 -0.65
C PHE A 21 1.31 -6.51 -1.59
N VAL A 22 1.95 -5.85 -2.56
CA VAL A 22 3.02 -6.45 -3.39
C VAL A 22 4.40 -6.28 -2.76
N GLU A 23 4.53 -5.27 -1.89
CA GLU A 23 5.77 -4.91 -1.23
C GLU A 23 5.44 -4.13 0.05
N ARG A 24 5.94 -4.58 1.20
CA ARG A 24 5.76 -3.90 2.49
C ARG A 24 6.88 -2.91 2.71
N THR A 25 6.55 -1.78 3.33
CA THR A 25 7.53 -0.82 3.81
C THR A 25 7.01 -0.16 5.09
N ASP A 26 7.87 0.54 5.79
CA ASP A 26 7.52 1.33 6.97
C ASP A 26 8.27 2.65 6.87
N LEU A 27 7.84 3.49 5.93
CA LEU A 27 8.47 4.78 5.66
C LEU A 27 7.68 5.89 6.36
N CYS A 28 8.36 6.64 7.21
CA CYS A 28 7.81 7.82 7.87
C CYS A 28 8.59 9.07 7.49
N SER A 29 8.04 10.26 7.81
CA SER A 29 8.67 11.56 7.53
C SER A 29 10.09 11.72 8.07
N ARG A 30 10.49 10.92 9.07
CA ARG A 30 11.80 11.02 9.71
C ARG A 30 12.92 10.37 8.90
N ASP A 31 12.59 9.54 7.92
CA ASP A 31 13.57 8.75 7.19
C ASP A 31 14.07 9.44 5.92
N SER A 32 13.30 10.37 5.33
CA SER A 32 13.67 11.06 4.10
C SER A 32 12.89 12.38 3.92
N PHE A 33 13.53 13.35 3.26
CA PHE A 33 13.02 14.61 2.67
C PHE A 33 13.36 15.90 3.42
N GLU A 34 14.17 16.74 2.74
CA GLU A 34 14.47 18.12 3.09
C GLU A 34 13.20 18.96 3.31
N GLU A 35 13.29 19.88 4.26
CA GLU A 35 12.24 20.85 4.62
C GLU A 35 11.65 21.53 3.37
N LEU A 36 10.33 21.41 3.18
CA LEU A 36 9.62 22.26 2.24
C LEU A 36 9.60 23.71 2.78
N PRO A 37 9.73 24.73 1.92
CA PRO A 37 9.71 26.12 2.36
C PRO A 37 8.36 26.47 3.00
N ASN A 38 8.47 26.75 4.30
CA ASN A 38 7.57 27.42 5.23
C ASN A 38 6.25 27.96 4.63
N HIS A 39 5.16 27.19 4.77
CA HIS A 39 3.82 27.75 4.83
C HIS A 39 3.38 27.74 6.30
N GLN A 40 3.28 28.95 6.84
CA GLN A 40 2.92 29.29 8.21
C GLN A 40 1.71 28.49 8.73
N ASP A 41 1.86 27.94 9.94
CA ASP A 41 0.84 27.34 10.81
C ASP A 41 0.02 26.16 10.24
N VAL A 42 0.68 25.18 9.62
CA VAL A 42 0.12 23.82 9.51
C VAL A 42 0.56 23.08 10.76
N CYS A 43 -0.38 22.49 11.53
CA CYS A 43 -0.01 21.53 12.58
C CYS A 43 0.98 20.53 11.96
N GLU A 44 2.25 20.54 12.37
CA GLU A 44 3.37 19.92 11.62
C GLU A 44 3.15 18.44 11.28
N HIS A 45 2.14 17.80 11.86
CA HIS A 45 1.83 16.40 11.68
C HIS A 45 0.30 16.18 11.61
N VAL A 46 -0.44 16.88 10.74
CA VAL A 46 -1.90 16.69 10.60
C VAL A 46 -2.30 15.24 10.27
N LEU A 47 -1.39 14.44 9.70
CA LEU A 47 -1.56 13.00 9.48
C LEU A 47 -0.72 12.15 10.44
N GLY A 48 -0.19 12.75 11.51
CA GLY A 48 0.61 12.07 12.52
C GLY A 48 -0.12 10.89 13.13
N GLY A 49 0.53 9.72 13.12
CA GLY A 49 -0.04 8.47 13.64
C GLY A 49 -1.03 7.78 12.69
N LEU A 50 -1.33 8.37 11.53
CA LEU A 50 -2.09 7.70 10.47
C LEU A 50 -1.13 6.94 9.55
N SER A 51 -1.67 5.91 8.89
CA SER A 51 -0.94 5.19 7.85
C SER A 51 -1.70 5.19 6.54
N PHE A 52 -0.98 5.03 5.43
CA PHE A 52 -1.56 4.87 4.11
C PHE A 52 -0.87 3.75 3.33
N ALA A 53 -1.53 3.28 2.28
CA ALA A 53 -1.03 2.31 1.33
C ALA A 53 -0.95 2.95 -0.06
N LEU A 54 0.03 2.55 -0.87
CA LEU A 54 0.32 3.17 -2.15
C LEU A 54 -0.05 2.23 -3.31
N ALA A 55 -0.86 2.66 -4.26
CA ALA A 55 -1.08 1.87 -5.47
C ALA A 55 0.25 1.63 -6.21
N ASP A 56 0.48 0.42 -6.73
CA ASP A 56 1.67 0.06 -7.53
C ASP A 56 1.65 0.67 -8.95
N THR A 57 1.21 1.92 -9.04
CA THR A 57 1.27 2.82 -10.22
C THR A 57 1.91 4.16 -9.87
N MET A 58 2.14 4.42 -8.59
CA MET A 58 2.67 5.69 -8.09
C MET A 58 4.16 5.55 -7.81
N SER A 59 4.93 6.55 -8.27
CA SER A 59 6.37 6.61 -8.06
C SER A 59 6.72 6.85 -6.58
N LEU A 60 7.69 6.07 -6.10
CA LEU A 60 8.30 6.20 -4.78
C LEU A 60 9.80 6.03 -4.98
N GLU A 61 10.57 7.05 -4.61
CA GLU A 61 12.02 7.08 -4.82
C GLU A 61 12.70 5.85 -4.23
N GLY A 62 13.57 5.21 -5.02
CA GLY A 62 14.27 3.99 -4.62
C GLY A 62 13.48 2.68 -4.79
N PHE A 63 12.21 2.74 -5.18
CA PHE A 63 11.37 1.57 -5.47
C PHE A 63 11.03 1.51 -6.96
N THR A 64 10.98 0.31 -7.55
CA THR A 64 10.47 0.13 -8.91
C THR A 64 8.95 0.02 -8.91
N THR A 65 8.26 0.83 -9.72
CA THR A 65 6.81 0.71 -9.95
C THR A 65 6.52 -0.47 -10.87
N GLY A 66 5.71 -1.41 -10.40
CA GLY A 66 5.44 -2.64 -11.13
C GLY A 66 4.24 -2.58 -12.08
N PHE A 67 3.33 -1.61 -11.92
CA PHE A 67 2.07 -1.52 -12.68
C PHE A 67 1.27 -2.82 -12.66
N GLY A 68 1.39 -3.60 -11.59
CA GLY A 68 0.74 -4.91 -11.48
C GLY A 68 1.26 -5.95 -12.47
N HIS A 69 2.45 -5.77 -13.06
CA HIS A 69 3.04 -6.70 -14.02
C HIS A 69 4.50 -7.03 -13.63
N PRO A 70 4.85 -8.30 -13.34
CA PRO A 70 6.19 -8.67 -12.84
C PRO A 70 7.31 -8.38 -13.84
N ILE A 71 7.13 -8.73 -15.13
CA ILE A 71 8.14 -8.44 -16.16
C ILE A 71 8.38 -6.93 -16.34
N TRP A 72 7.32 -6.11 -16.24
CA TRP A 72 7.49 -4.66 -16.21
C TRP A 72 8.37 -4.25 -15.03
N LYS A 73 8.04 -4.71 -13.81
CA LYS A 73 8.83 -4.42 -12.61
C LYS A 73 10.30 -4.84 -12.77
N GLU A 74 10.56 -6.01 -13.34
CA GLU A 74 11.92 -6.55 -13.52
C GLU A 74 12.74 -5.81 -14.60
N SER A 75 12.07 -5.23 -15.60
CA SER A 75 12.73 -4.56 -16.73
C SER A 75 13.03 -3.08 -16.47
N HIS A 76 12.47 -2.49 -15.41
CA HIS A 76 12.57 -1.06 -15.13
C HIS A 76 13.44 -0.77 -13.92
N GLN A 77 14.09 0.39 -13.96
CA GLN A 77 14.89 0.88 -12.84
C GLN A 77 13.98 1.42 -11.73
N ALA A 78 14.56 1.57 -10.54
CA ALA A 78 13.89 2.24 -9.44
C ALA A 78 13.57 3.69 -9.80
N GLU A 79 12.50 4.23 -9.23
CA GLU A 79 12.09 5.61 -9.47
C GLU A 79 13.11 6.58 -8.86
N GLU A 80 13.41 7.65 -9.61
CA GLU A 80 14.32 8.72 -9.14
C GLU A 80 13.60 9.75 -8.27
N VAL A 81 12.27 9.76 -8.29
CA VAL A 81 11.46 10.76 -7.57
C VAL A 81 10.25 10.13 -6.91
N THR A 82 9.86 10.71 -5.78
CA THR A 82 8.60 10.38 -5.10
C THR A 82 7.45 11.23 -5.64
N ALA A 83 6.32 10.60 -5.97
CA ALA A 83 5.14 11.30 -6.46
C ALA A 83 4.68 12.39 -5.47
N THR A 84 4.25 13.55 -5.98
CA THR A 84 3.97 14.74 -5.15
C THR A 84 2.96 14.47 -4.02
N GLY A 85 1.91 13.68 -4.28
CA GLY A 85 0.93 13.32 -3.26
C GLY A 85 1.51 12.46 -2.13
N VAL A 86 2.42 11.53 -2.47
CA VAL A 86 3.11 10.66 -1.52
C VAL A 86 4.03 11.49 -0.63
N ARG A 87 4.85 12.35 -1.24
CA ARG A 87 5.73 13.27 -0.50
C ARG A 87 4.95 14.18 0.45
N ARG A 88 3.80 14.72 0.02
CA ARG A 88 2.94 15.54 0.89
C ARG A 88 2.36 14.74 2.07
N ALA A 89 1.94 13.51 1.85
CA ALA A 89 1.41 12.65 2.92
C ALA A 89 2.49 12.31 3.95
N LEU A 90 3.69 11.94 3.48
CA LEU A 90 4.86 11.71 4.34
C LEU A 90 5.20 12.98 5.12
N ASN A 91 5.37 14.13 4.46
CA ASN A 91 5.70 15.39 5.14
C ASN A 91 4.63 15.86 6.14
N ALA A 92 3.37 15.43 5.98
CA ALA A 92 2.30 15.68 6.93
C ALA A 92 2.28 14.70 8.11
N GLY A 93 3.25 13.80 8.22
CA GLY A 93 3.45 12.88 9.34
C GLY A 93 2.82 11.49 9.18
N ALA A 94 2.31 11.13 7.99
CA ALA A 94 1.74 9.80 7.76
C ALA A 94 2.84 8.74 7.55
N THR A 95 2.54 7.49 7.88
CA THR A 95 3.40 6.32 7.61
C THR A 95 2.93 5.57 6.37
N LEU A 96 3.83 5.32 5.41
CA LEU A 96 3.55 4.46 4.28
C LEU A 96 3.80 2.99 4.63
N LEU A 97 2.79 2.15 4.44
CA LEU A 97 2.82 0.71 4.78
C LEU A 97 3.33 -0.21 3.66
N GLY A 98 3.37 0.28 2.43
CA GLY A 98 3.77 -0.51 1.27
C GLY A 98 3.02 -0.18 -0.01
N LYS A 99 3.43 -0.85 -1.08
CA LYS A 99 2.77 -0.81 -2.39
C LYS A 99 1.72 -1.91 -2.50
N THR A 100 0.55 -1.60 -3.03
CA THR A 100 -0.60 -2.50 -3.10
C THR A 100 -0.82 -3.04 -4.50
N VAL A 101 -1.42 -4.23 -4.57
CA VAL A 101 -1.84 -4.87 -5.82
C VAL A 101 -2.74 -3.92 -6.62
N VAL A 102 -2.47 -3.83 -7.91
CA VAL A 102 -3.31 -3.16 -8.91
C VAL A 102 -3.59 -4.12 -10.05
N GLY A 103 -4.67 -3.87 -10.80
CA GLY A 103 -4.88 -4.53 -12.09
C GLY A 103 -3.73 -4.23 -13.06
N GLU A 104 -3.39 -5.18 -13.91
CA GLU A 104 -2.27 -5.08 -14.87
C GLU A 104 -2.38 -3.80 -15.71
N PHE A 105 -1.34 -2.96 -15.65
CA PHE A 105 -1.28 -1.63 -16.27
C PHE A 105 -2.46 -0.70 -15.93
N SER A 106 -3.15 -0.95 -14.82
CA SER A 106 -4.43 -0.33 -14.47
C SER A 106 -5.55 -0.48 -15.51
N TYR A 107 -5.45 -1.46 -16.39
CA TYR A 107 -6.43 -1.72 -17.43
C TYR A 107 -7.48 -2.76 -16.99
N SER A 108 -8.01 -2.59 -15.77
CA SER A 108 -9.03 -3.48 -15.19
C SER A 108 -9.98 -2.73 -14.26
N LEU A 109 -11.27 -3.08 -14.32
CA LEU A 109 -12.30 -2.64 -13.37
C LEU A 109 -12.58 -3.69 -12.29
N LYS A 110 -11.90 -4.83 -12.33
CA LYS A 110 -12.07 -5.94 -11.39
C LYS A 110 -10.82 -6.13 -10.55
N SER A 111 -10.97 -6.90 -9.48
CA SER A 111 -9.88 -7.23 -8.57
C SER A 111 -8.94 -8.33 -9.08
N GLU A 112 -9.20 -8.83 -10.29
CA GLU A 112 -8.44 -9.89 -10.93
C GLU A 112 -7.13 -9.32 -11.51
N ASN A 113 -6.00 -9.92 -11.10
CA ASN A 113 -4.72 -9.77 -11.75
C ASN A 113 -4.06 -11.17 -11.81
N PRO A 114 -3.72 -11.70 -13.00
CA PRO A 114 -3.21 -13.07 -13.14
C PRO A 114 -1.86 -13.30 -12.43
N HIS A 115 -1.13 -12.25 -12.08
CA HIS A 115 0.18 -12.32 -11.43
C HIS A 115 0.12 -12.33 -9.91
N TYR A 116 -1.04 -12.04 -9.31
CA TYR A 116 -1.22 -11.97 -7.86
C TYR A 116 -2.39 -12.85 -7.41
N PRO A 117 -2.40 -13.30 -6.14
CA PRO A 117 -3.55 -14.01 -5.59
C PRO A 117 -4.84 -13.18 -5.72
N MET A 118 -5.97 -13.87 -5.93
CA MET A 118 -7.27 -13.22 -5.93
C MET A 118 -7.53 -12.56 -4.57
N LEU A 119 -7.91 -11.28 -4.62
CA LEU A 119 -8.26 -10.51 -3.44
C LEU A 119 -9.72 -10.75 -3.06
N PRO A 120 -10.02 -11.32 -1.88
CA PRO A 120 -11.40 -11.61 -1.48
C PRO A 120 -12.14 -10.33 -1.09
N ASN A 121 -13.46 -10.32 -1.26
CA ASN A 121 -14.27 -9.23 -0.75
C ASN A 121 -14.30 -9.21 0.78
N PRO A 122 -13.95 -8.09 1.44
CA PRO A 122 -13.97 -7.99 2.89
C PRO A 122 -15.39 -7.93 3.47
N CYS A 123 -16.41 -7.65 2.65
CA CYS A 123 -17.80 -7.61 3.11
C CYS A 123 -18.34 -9.03 3.38
N PRO A 124 -18.83 -9.33 4.61
CA PRO A 124 -19.37 -10.65 4.94
C PRO A 124 -20.52 -11.07 4.02
N GLY A 125 -20.41 -12.27 3.43
CA GLY A 125 -21.42 -12.82 2.52
C GLY A 125 -21.21 -12.43 1.05
N PHE A 126 -20.14 -11.72 0.73
CA PHE A 126 -19.81 -11.27 -0.62
C PHE A 126 -18.42 -11.72 -1.09
N GLN A 127 -17.81 -12.70 -0.42
CA GLN A 127 -16.42 -13.13 -0.70
C GLN A 127 -16.20 -13.61 -2.15
N ASP A 128 -17.27 -14.00 -2.84
CA ASP A 128 -17.30 -14.40 -4.26
C ASP A 128 -17.45 -13.22 -5.23
N ARG A 129 -17.58 -11.99 -4.72
CA ARG A 129 -17.75 -10.78 -5.53
C ARG A 129 -16.44 -10.01 -5.68
N SER A 130 -16.28 -9.40 -6.85
CA SER A 130 -15.19 -8.45 -7.10
C SER A 130 -15.19 -7.31 -6.08
N ILE A 131 -14.00 -6.89 -5.64
CA ILE A 131 -13.79 -5.65 -4.86
C ILE A 131 -13.59 -4.42 -5.74
N GLY A 132 -13.72 -4.57 -7.05
CA GLY A 132 -13.44 -3.51 -8.03
C GLY A 132 -11.98 -3.42 -8.43
N GLY A 133 -11.65 -2.44 -9.24
CA GLY A 133 -10.30 -2.21 -9.79
C GLY A 133 -10.18 -0.82 -10.45
N SER A 134 -8.99 -0.41 -10.88
CA SER A 134 -7.75 -1.20 -10.84
C SER A 134 -7.06 -1.21 -9.47
N CYS A 135 -7.40 -0.31 -8.56
CA CYS A 135 -6.76 -0.16 -7.24
C CYS A 135 -7.32 -1.12 -6.17
N SER A 136 -7.47 -2.41 -6.51
CA SER A 136 -8.10 -3.42 -5.66
C SER A 136 -7.36 -3.66 -4.35
N GLY A 137 -6.03 -3.71 -4.36
CA GLY A 137 -5.23 -3.88 -3.15
C GLY A 137 -5.41 -2.70 -2.18
N GLY A 138 -5.43 -1.47 -2.68
CA GLY A 138 -5.70 -0.30 -1.85
C GLY A 138 -7.08 -0.34 -1.18
N ALA A 139 -8.11 -0.76 -1.92
CA ALA A 139 -9.45 -0.92 -1.37
C ALA A 139 -9.50 -2.00 -0.27
N LEU A 140 -8.84 -3.15 -0.51
CA LEU A 140 -8.77 -4.23 0.49
C LEU A 140 -8.02 -3.81 1.75
N ALA A 141 -6.88 -3.13 1.60
CA ALA A 141 -6.05 -2.68 2.72
C ALA A 141 -6.81 -1.72 3.67
N VAL A 142 -7.67 -0.87 3.12
CA VAL A 142 -8.51 0.04 3.93
C VAL A 142 -9.65 -0.73 4.60
N ALA A 143 -10.31 -1.64 3.87
CA ALA A 143 -11.51 -2.32 4.35
C ALA A 143 -11.24 -3.46 5.35
N THR A 144 -9.97 -3.86 5.54
CA THR A 144 -9.56 -4.94 6.46
C THR A 144 -8.79 -4.43 7.68
N ARG A 145 -8.70 -3.12 7.88
CA ARG A 145 -8.21 -2.48 9.11
C ARG A 145 -9.35 -2.05 10.02
#